data_AF-A0A353D8W5-F1
#
_entry.id   AF-A0A353D8W5-F1
#
_cell.length_a   1.000
_cell.length_b   1.000
_cell.length_c   1.000
_cell.angle_alpha   90.00
_cell.angle_beta   90.00
_cell.angle_gamma   90.00
#
_symmetry.space_group_name_H-M   'P 1'
#
loop_
_entity.id
_entity.type
_entity.pdbx_description
1 polymer ?
#
loop_
_entity_poly.entity_id
_entity_poly.type
_entity_poly.pdbx_seq_one_letter_code
_entity_poly.pdbx_strand_id
1 'polypeptide(L)'
;LPVFPPVRRDVTLAAPATLHAEAVRRAVLELKPPFLESVDLVNLFTPDPDKDERNLTFRLTYRHQARTLKDKEVDKEHGRMLEGLLKKLPVRV
;
A
#
# COMPACT_ATOMS: atom_id res chain seq x y z
N LEU A 1 25.21 1.42 -1.05
CA LEU A 1 24.11 0.69 -1.73
C LEU A 1 23.43 -0.22 -0.71
N PRO A 2 22.10 -0.42 -0.78
CA PRO A 2 21.41 -1.36 0.10
C PRO A 2 21.97 -2.78 -0.10
N VAL A 3 22.35 -3.43 0.99
CA VAL A 3 23.01 -4.75 0.95
C VAL A 3 21.98 -5.88 0.78
N PHE A 4 20.75 -5.69 1.28
CA PHE A 4 19.70 -6.70 1.25
C PHE A 4 18.62 -6.37 0.20
N PRO A 5 18.12 -7.39 -0.52
CA PRO A 5 17.12 -7.19 -1.55
C PRO A 5 15.79 -6.69 -0.94
N PRO A 6 15.03 -5.85 -1.67
CA PRO A 6 13.69 -5.45 -1.25
C PRO A 6 12.67 -6.53 -1.61
N VAL A 7 11.57 -6.59 -0.86
CA VAL A 7 10.36 -7.33 -1.19
C VAL A 7 9.27 -6.34 -1.55
N ARG A 8 8.58 -6.53 -2.69
CA ARG A 8 7.52 -5.63 -3.15
C ARG A 8 6.16 -6.32 -3.04
N ARG A 9 5.16 -5.57 -2.60
CA ARG A 9 3.76 -5.97 -2.60
C ARG A 9 2.92 -4.85 -3.18
N ASP A 10 2.14 -5.19 -4.20
CA ASP A 10 1.22 -4.26 -4.83
C ASP A 10 -0.18 -4.52 -4.28
N VAL A 11 -0.93 -3.45 -4.00
CA VAL A 11 -2.34 -3.50 -3.61
C VAL A 11 -3.12 -2.55 -4.49
N THR A 12 -4.26 -3.01 -5.01
CA THR A 12 -5.24 -2.16 -5.67
C THR A 12 -6.36 -1.86 -4.69
N LEU A 13 -6.66 -0.58 -4.53
CA LEU A 13 -7.72 -0.09 -3.65
C LEU A 13 -8.77 0.59 -4.51
N ALA A 14 -10.00 0.05 -4.51
CA ALA A 14 -11.14 0.81 -5.00
C ALA A 14 -11.54 1.83 -3.94
N ALA A 15 -11.59 3.09 -4.36
CA ALA A 15 -11.75 4.25 -3.51
C ALA A 15 -12.72 5.24 -4.17
N PRO A 16 -13.45 6.05 -3.38
CA PRO A 16 -14.22 7.15 -3.91
C PRO A 16 -13.36 8.13 -4.72
N ALA A 17 -13.91 8.72 -5.77
CA ALA A 17 -13.22 9.71 -6.60
C ALA A 17 -12.74 10.93 -5.78
N THR A 18 -13.45 11.25 -4.69
CA THR A 18 -13.11 12.32 -3.74
C THR A 18 -11.92 12.00 -2.82
N LEU A 19 -11.55 10.73 -2.65
CA LEU A 19 -10.48 10.33 -1.72
C LEU A 19 -9.10 10.45 -2.37
N HIS A 20 -8.36 11.53 -2.09
CA HIS A 20 -7.04 11.77 -2.66
C HIS A 20 -6.05 10.61 -2.38
N ALA A 21 -5.25 10.24 -3.40
CA ALA A 21 -4.21 9.21 -3.26
C ALA A 21 -3.19 9.53 -2.15
N GLU A 22 -2.91 10.81 -1.92
CA GLU A 22 -2.05 11.27 -0.82
C GLU A 22 -2.65 10.92 0.57
N ALA A 23 -3.98 10.91 0.72
CA ALA A 23 -4.62 10.49 1.97
C ALA A 23 -4.39 9.00 2.22
N VAL A 24 -4.46 8.17 1.18
CA VAL A 24 -4.12 6.74 1.26
C VAL A 24 -2.66 6.57 1.66
N ARG A 25 -1.75 7.26 0.96
CA ARG A 25 -0.31 7.22 1.25
C ARG A 25 -0.01 7.64 2.68
N ARG A 26 -0.61 8.73 3.17
CA ARG A 26 -0.48 9.18 4.58
C ARG A 26 -1.00 8.13 5.56
N ALA A 27 -2.16 7.54 5.30
CA ALA A 27 -2.70 6.49 6.15
C ALA A 27 -1.74 5.28 6.25
N VAL A 28 -1.11 4.86 5.15
CA VAL A 28 -0.07 3.82 5.17
C VAL A 28 1.12 4.24 6.05
N LEU A 29 1.62 5.47 5.87
CA LEU A 29 2.76 5.97 6.65
C LEU A 29 2.46 6.11 8.14
N GLU A 30 1.23 6.49 8.49
CA GLU A 30 0.77 6.58 9.89
C GLU A 30 0.64 5.21 10.56
N LEU A 31 0.27 4.18 9.79
CA LEU A 31 0.22 2.79 10.29
C LEU A 31 1.62 2.26 10.59
N LYS A 32 2.67 2.91 10.06
CA LYS A 32 4.09 2.55 10.25
C LYS A 32 4.34 1.04 10.15
N PRO A 33 3.91 0.39 9.05
CA PRO A 33 4.09 -1.05 8.91
C PRO A 33 5.59 -1.40 8.97
N PRO A 34 5.97 -2.46 9.70
CA PRO A 34 7.37 -2.85 9.81
C PRO A 34 8.01 -3.07 8.45
N PHE A 35 9.29 -2.70 8.36
CA PHE A 35 10.13 -2.86 7.16
C PHE A 35 9.73 -2.03 5.94
N LEU A 36 8.68 -1.22 6.03
CA LEU A 36 8.28 -0.36 4.93
C LEU A 36 9.36 0.68 4.63
N GLU A 37 9.87 0.63 3.41
CA GLU A 37 10.85 1.56 2.87
C GLU A 37 10.17 2.64 2.01
N SER A 38 9.25 2.25 1.13
CA SER A 38 8.53 3.19 0.26
C SER A 38 7.08 2.77 -0.02
N VAL A 39 6.26 3.74 -0.38
CA VAL A 39 4.87 3.58 -0.83
C VAL A 39 4.66 4.49 -2.03
N ASP A 40 4.44 3.88 -3.18
CA ASP A 40 4.41 4.57 -4.47
C ASP A 40 3.09 4.27 -5.18
N LEU A 41 2.39 5.29 -5.66
CA LEU A 41 1.22 5.11 -6.54
C LEU A 41 1.74 4.69 -7.92
N VAL A 42 1.42 3.47 -8.35
CA VAL A 42 1.92 2.91 -9.61
C VAL A 42 0.85 2.87 -10.70
N ASN A 43 -0.43 2.90 -10.33
CA ASN A 43 -1.53 2.95 -11.28
C ASN A 43 -2.73 3.70 -10.71
N LEU A 44 -3.45 4.41 -11.57
CA LEU A 44 -4.75 5.00 -11.29
C LEU A 44 -5.66 4.67 -12.46
N PHE A 45 -6.74 3.96 -12.18
CA PHE A 45 -7.70 3.53 -13.17
C PHE A 45 -9.12 3.89 -12.75
N THR A 46 -9.87 4.53 -13.63
CA THR A 46 -11.29 4.83 -13.41
C THR A 46 -12.10 3.89 -14.29
N PRO A 47 -12.77 2.86 -13.72
CA PRO A 47 -13.50 1.87 -14.49
C PRO A 47 -14.70 2.45 -15.26
N ASP A 48 -15.29 3.51 -14.72
CA ASP A 48 -16.46 4.18 -15.31
C ASP A 48 -16.36 5.67 -14.96
N PRO A 49 -16.23 6.58 -15.95
CA PRO A 49 -16.14 8.02 -15.71
C PRO A 49 -17.37 8.60 -15.02
N ASP A 50 -18.52 7.93 -15.16
CA ASP A 50 -19.80 8.37 -14.59
C ASP A 50 -20.00 7.84 -13.16
N LYS A 51 -19.08 7.01 -12.65
CA LYS A 51 -19.09 6.52 -11.27
C LYS A 51 -18.08 7.28 -10.42
N ASP A 52 -18.48 7.60 -9.19
CA ASP A 52 -17.62 8.17 -8.16
C ASP A 52 -16.62 7.15 -7.57
N GLU A 53 -16.09 6.22 -8.38
CA GLU A 53 -15.16 5.18 -7.95
C GLU A 53 -13.91 5.13 -8.84
N ARG A 54 -12.74 4.98 -8.21
CA ARG A 54 -11.46 4.77 -8.87
C ARG A 54 -10.63 3.70 -8.18
N ASN A 55 -9.81 3.01 -8.96
CA ASN A 55 -8.86 2.03 -8.49
C ASN A 55 -7.47 2.67 -8.42
N LEU A 56 -6.91 2.69 -7.22
CA LEU A 56 -5.56 3.17 -6.95
C LEU A 56 -4.67 1.97 -6.63
N THR A 57 -3.68 1.69 -7.48
CA THR A 57 -2.68 0.66 -7.20
C THR A 57 -1.45 1.27 -6.55
N PHE A 58 -1.14 0.83 -5.34
CA PHE A 58 0.06 1.21 -4.61
C PHE A 58 1.05 0.07 -4.57
N ARG A 59 2.31 0.39 -4.80
CA ARG A 59 3.45 -0.49 -4.56
C ARG A 59 4.07 -0.16 -3.22
N LEU A 60 4.12 -1.15 -2.33
CA LEU A 60 4.81 -1.06 -1.07
C LEU A 60 6.12 -1.83 -1.18
N THR A 61 7.23 -1.14 -0.89
CA THR A 61 8.56 -1.73 -0.87
C THR A 61 8.96 -1.97 0.57
N TYR A 62 9.23 -3.22 0.92
CA TYR A 62 9.70 -3.65 2.23
C TYR A 62 11.19 -4.02 2.16
N ARG A 63 11.98 -3.53 3.11
CA ARG A 63 13.40 -3.90 3.22
C ARG A 63 13.84 -3.89 4.69
N HIS A 64 14.71 -4.84 5.03
CA HIS A 64 15.42 -4.86 6.31
C HIS A 64 16.89 -4.49 6.10
N GLN A 65 17.46 -3.69 7.01
CA GLN A 65 18.82 -3.16 6.87
C GLN A 65 19.92 -4.20 7.15
N ALA A 66 19.62 -5.23 7.94
CA ALA A 66 20.60 -6.24 8.39
C ALA A 66 20.33 -7.70 7.94
N ARG A 67 19.25 -7.99 7.20
CA ARG A 67 18.95 -9.36 6.71
C ARG A 67 17.98 -9.35 5.53
N THR A 68 17.89 -10.46 4.81
CA THR A 68 16.83 -10.69 3.82
C THR A 68 15.50 -10.96 4.53
N LEU A 69 14.43 -10.32 4.03
CA LEU A 69 13.06 -10.58 4.48
C LEU A 69 12.53 -11.84 3.82
N LYS A 70 11.82 -12.67 4.59
CA LYS A 70 11.04 -13.81 4.09
C LYS A 70 9.69 -13.33 3.58
N ASP A 71 9.13 -13.98 2.56
CA ASP A 71 7.80 -13.61 2.07
C ASP A 71 6.73 -13.64 3.17
N LYS A 72 6.73 -14.70 4.00
CA LYS A 72 5.73 -14.86 5.08
C LYS A 72 5.73 -13.74 6.12
N GLU A 73 6.87 -13.12 6.43
CA GLU A 73 6.89 -11.99 7.37
C GLU A 73 6.36 -10.72 6.71
N VAL A 74 6.69 -10.49 5.43
CA VAL A 74 6.18 -9.35 4.68
C VAL A 74 4.68 -9.48 4.46
N ASP A 75 4.17 -10.67 4.11
CA ASP A 75 2.74 -10.91 3.89
C ASP A 75 1.92 -10.65 5.17
N LYS A 76 2.46 -11.03 6.33
CA LYS A 76 1.82 -10.78 7.62
C LYS A 76 1.72 -9.28 7.93
N GLU A 77 2.80 -8.53 7.75
CA GLU A 77 2.79 -7.08 8.03
C GLU A 77 2.01 -6.31 6.95
N HIS A 78 2.06 -6.77 5.70
CA HIS A 78 1.23 -6.24 4.62
C HIS A 78 -0.26 -6.44 4.92
N GLY A 79 -0.68 -7.63 5.36
CA GLY A 79 -2.06 -7.91 5.75
C GLY A 79 -2.55 -6.99 6.87
N ARG A 80 -1.74 -6.82 7.93
CA ARG A 80 -2.06 -5.89 9.03
C ARG A 80 -2.21 -4.44 8.56
N MET A 81 -1.34 -4.02 7.64
CA MET A 81 -1.40 -2.69 7.03
C MET A 81 -2.70 -2.51 6.23
N LEU A 82 -3.09 -3.52 5.43
CA LEU A 82 -4.36 -3.51 4.70
C LEU A 82 -5.57 -3.44 5.64
N GLU A 83 -5.60 -4.24 6.70
CA GLU A 83 -6.66 -4.18 7.71
C GLU A 83 -6.75 -2.79 8.37
N GLY A 84 -5.60 -2.16 8.63
CA GLY A 84 -5.53 -0.79 9.17
C GLY A 84 -6.06 0.24 8.18
N LEU A 85 -5.74 0.10 6.88
CA LEU A 85 -6.24 0.99 5.83
C LEU A 85 -7.75 0.89 5.68
N LEU A 86 -8.29 -0.33 5.60
CA LEU A 86 -9.73 -0.59 5.45
C LEU A 86 -10.55 -0.02 6.63
N LYS A 87 -9.95 0.07 7.82
CA LYS A 87 -10.59 0.70 9.00
C LYS A 87 -10.50 2.22 9.00
N LYS A 88 -9.43 2.79 8.42
CA LYS A 88 -9.18 4.24 8.42
C LYS A 88 -9.85 4.97 7.28
N LEU A 89 -10.01 4.31 6.13
CA LEU A 89 -10.43 4.93 4.89
C LEU A 89 -11.61 4.15 4.27
N PRO A 90 -12.53 4.84 3.57
CA PRO A 90 -13.63 4.19 2.86
C PRO A 90 -13.12 3.54 1.57
N VAL A 91 -12.28 2.52 1.68
CA VAL A 91 -11.66 1.81 0.55
C VAL A 91 -11.96 0.32 0.61
N ARG A 92 -11.87 -0.36 -0.52
CA ARG A 92 -12.02 -1.82 -0.66
C ARG A 92 -10.86 -2.42 -1.45
N VAL A 93 -10.40 -3.60 -1.08
CA VAL A 93 -9.32 -4.37 -1.75
C VAL A 93 -9.95 -5.34 -2.75
#